data_AF-A0A4R7DBM3-F1
#
_entry.id   AF-A0A4R7DBM3-F1
#
_cell.length_a   1.000
_cell.length_b   1.000
_cell.length_c   1.000
_cell.angle_alpha   90.00
_cell.angle_beta   90.00
_cell.angle_gamma   90.00
#
_symmetry.space_group_name_H-M   'P 1'
#
loop_
_entity.id
_entity.type
_entity.pdbx_description
1 polymer ?
#
loop_
_entity_poly.entity_id
_entity_poly.type
_entity_poly.pdbx_seq_one_letter_code
_entity_poly.pdbx_strand_id
1 'polypeptide(L)' 'MGKGDKKTRKGKIIMGSFGKKRPKNGPRVTPKKQKEEA' A
#
# COMPACT_ATOMS: atom_id res chain seq x y z
N MET A 1 10.30 -8.18 -6.57
CA MET A 1 10.15 -6.73 -6.86
C MET A 1 11.21 -5.95 -6.10
N GLY A 2 12.08 -5.25 -6.84
CA GLY A 2 13.30 -4.65 -6.31
C GLY A 2 13.10 -3.31 -5.60
N LYS A 3 14.22 -2.74 -5.16
CA LYS A 3 14.32 -1.47 -4.43
C LYS A 3 13.76 -0.26 -5.19
N GLY A 4 13.75 -0.30 -6.52
CA GLY A 4 13.20 0.77 -7.37
C GLY A 4 11.68 0.74 -7.57
N ASP A 5 11.00 -0.34 -7.17
CA ASP A 5 9.57 -0.50 -7.46
C ASP A 5 8.69 0.28 -6.46
N LYS A 6 8.24 1.46 -6.88
CA LYS A 6 7.36 2.37 -6.14
C LYS A 6 6.00 1.76 -5.75
N LYS A 7 5.59 0.65 -6.38
CA LYS A 7 4.33 -0.04 -6.04
C LYS A 7 4.50 -1.01 -4.87
N THR A 8 5.72 -1.31 -4.44
CA THR A 8 5.99 -2.22 -3.31
C THR A 8 6.24 -1.49 -2.00
N ARG A 9 6.09 -2.22 -0.88
CA ARG A 9 6.49 -1.69 0.43
C ARG A 9 7.98 -1.34 0.46
N LYS A 10 8.84 -2.18 -0.12
CA LYS A 10 10.31 -1.94 -0.16
C LYS A 10 10.68 -0.70 -0.98
N GLY A 11 10.13 -0.52 -2.18
CA GLY A 11 10.42 0.69 -2.97
C GLY A 11 9.83 1.96 -2.35
N LYS A 12 8.66 1.87 -1.71
CA LYS A 12 8.12 2.98 -0.91
C LYS A 12 8.97 3.34 0.30
N ILE A 13 9.61 2.35 0.94
CA ILE A 13 10.55 2.58 2.05
C ILE A 13 11.71 3.45 1.58
N ILE A 14 12.35 3.05 0.48
CA ILE A 14 13.56 3.71 -0.03
C ILE A 14 13.26 5.10 -0.55
N MET A 15 12.12 5.26 -1.23
CA MET A 15 11.70 6.55 -1.75
C MET A 15 11.14 7.50 -0.67
N GLY A 16 10.98 7.05 0.58
CA GLY A 16 10.42 7.88 1.66
C GLY A 16 8.93 8.19 1.52
N SER A 17 8.22 7.56 0.57
CA SER A 17 6.80 7.82 0.31
C SER A 17 5.88 6.80 0.99
N PHE A 18 4.62 7.19 1.20
CA PHE A 18 3.59 6.34 1.79
C PHE A 18 2.56 5.87 0.75
N GLY A 19 1.66 4.99 1.17
CA GLY A 19 0.44 4.67 0.44
C GLY A 19 -0.07 3.27 0.80
N LYS A 20 -0.94 2.68 -0.02
CA LYS A 20 -1.66 1.45 0.36
C LYS A 20 -0.80 0.33 0.95
N LYS A 21 0.36 0.04 0.33
CA LYS A 21 1.29 -1.01 0.81
C LYS A 21 2.28 -0.56 1.90
N ARG A 22 2.43 0.74 2.15
CA ARG A 22 3.26 1.34 3.21
C ARG A 22 2.47 2.50 3.85
N PRO A 23 1.46 2.21 4.68
CA PRO A 23 0.68 3.24 5.37
C PRO A 23 1.53 3.98 6.42
N LYS A 24 1.21 5.25 6.68
CA LYS A 24 1.89 6.08 7.70
C LYS A 24 1.38 5.76 9.11
N ASN A 25 0.07 5.55 9.26
CA ASN A 25 -0.59 5.30 10.53
C ASN A 25 -1.24 3.91 10.49
N GLY A 26 -0.66 2.95 11.21
CA GLY A 26 -1.16 1.59 11.36
C GLY A 26 -1.33 0.79 10.06
N PRO A 27 -1.70 -0.49 10.13
CA PRO A 27 -2.20 -1.19 8.96
C PRO A 27 -3.49 -0.48 8.51
N ARG A 28 -3.51 0.09 7.28
CA ARG A 28 -4.76 0.49 6.63
C ARG A 28 -5.53 -0.78 6.27
N VAL A 29 -6.20 -1.37 7.25
CA VAL A 29 -7.35 -2.25 7.08
C VAL A 29 -8.49 -1.36 6.60
N THR A 30 -8.41 -0.88 5.36
CA THR A 30 -9.65 -0.59 4.65
C THR A 30 -10.09 -1.92 4.10
N PRO A 31 -11.04 -2.65 4.73
CA PRO A 31 -11.70 -3.75 4.04
C PRO A 31 -12.20 -3.17 2.72
N LYS A 32 -11.86 -3.83 1.61
CA LYS A 32 -12.55 -3.52 0.36
C LYS A 32 -14.03 -3.72 0.68
N LYS A 33 -14.81 -2.65 0.52
CA LYS A 33 -16.24 -2.71 0.22
C LYS A 33 -16.42 -3.88 -0.74
N GLN A 34 -16.98 -4.99 -0.24
CA GLN A 34 -17.59 -5.97 -1.12
C GLN A 34 -18.66 -5.14 -1.82
N LYS A 35 -18.43 -4.82 -3.10
CA LYS A 35 -19.53 -4.31 -3.91
C LYS A 35 -20.48 -5.51 -3.99
N GLU A 36 -21.61 -5.35 -3.33
CA GLU A 36 -22.77 -6.23 -3.45
C GLU A 36 -23.06 -6.51 -4.93
N GLU A 37 -23.56 -7.72 -5.14
CA GLU A 37 -24.09 -8.27 -6.37
C GLU A 37 -25.02 -7.28 -7.09
N ALA A 38 -24.86 -7.21 -8.41
CA ALA A 38 -25.89 -6.82 -9.38
C ALA A 38 -25.59 -7.53 -10.69
#